data_AF-A0A349MBX7-F1
#
_entry.id   AF-A0A349MBX7-F1
#
_cell.length_a   1.000
_cell.length_b   1.000
_cell.length_c   1.000
_cell.angle_alpha   90.00
_cell.angle_beta   90.00
_cell.angle_gamma   90.00
#
_symmetry.space_group_name_H-M   'P 1'
#
loop_
_entity.id
_entity.type
_entity.pdbx_description
1 polymer ?
#
loop_
_entity_poly.entity_id
_entity_poly.type
_entity_poly.pdbx_seq_one_letter_code
_entity_poly.pdbx_strand_id
1 'polypeptide(L)'
;DKNINKVNATLGWEQEYFLVDKALYAARPDLAMTGRALFGAAPAKGQQLDDHYFGAIPERVSAFMKDFEMEAHKLGIPVTTRHNEVAPNQFELAPVFEEA
;
A
#
# COMPACT_ATOMS: atom_id res chain seq x y z
N ASP A 1 4.30 -0.23 40.57
CA ASP A 1 5.66 -0.79 40.39
C ASP A 1 6.65 0.33 40.62
N LYS A 2 7.60 0.18 41.56
CA LYS A 2 8.49 1.27 42.01
C LYS A 2 9.84 1.29 41.28
N ASN A 3 10.06 0.35 40.34
CA ASN A 3 11.32 0.17 39.62
C ASN A 3 11.23 0.52 38.12
N ILE A 4 10.08 1.01 37.63
CA ILE A 4 9.92 1.43 36.24
C ILE A 4 10.42 2.88 36.08
N ASN A 5 11.51 3.05 35.34
CA ASN A 5 12.13 4.36 35.12
C ASN A 5 11.84 4.95 33.73
N LYS A 6 11.41 4.11 32.76
CA LYS A 6 11.12 4.52 31.39
C LYS A 6 10.14 3.55 30.73
N VAL A 7 9.25 4.08 29.91
CA VAL A 7 8.35 3.33 29.02
C VAL A 7 8.44 3.99 27.65
N ASN A 8 8.67 3.19 26.61
CA ASN A 8 8.70 3.65 25.23
C ASN A 8 7.48 3.11 24.49
N ALA A 9 6.77 3.99 23.80
CA ALA A 9 5.75 3.60 22.84
C ALA A 9 6.42 3.17 21.54
N THR A 10 5.81 2.21 20.85
CA THR A 10 6.23 1.80 19.50
C THR A 10 5.06 1.91 18.55
N LEU A 11 5.35 2.21 17.28
CA LEU A 11 4.37 2.31 16.20
C LEU A 11 4.88 1.57 14.96
N GLY A 12 4.09 0.62 14.47
CA GLY A 12 4.24 0.03 13.15
C GLY A 12 3.01 0.37 12.33
N TRP A 13 3.19 1.03 11.20
CA TRP A 13 2.09 1.42 10.32
C TRP A 13 1.95 0.44 9.16
N GLU A 14 0.74 0.31 8.64
CA GLU A 14 0.40 -0.47 7.45
C GLU A 14 -0.19 0.50 6.42
N GLN A 15 0.43 0.59 5.24
CA GLN A 15 0.04 1.56 4.22
C GLN A 15 -0.50 0.86 2.99
N GLU A 16 -1.82 0.95 2.84
CA GLU A 16 -2.51 0.56 1.62
C GLU A 16 -2.45 1.67 0.56
N TYR A 17 -2.46 1.29 -0.71
CA TYR A 17 -2.51 2.18 -1.86
C TYR A 17 -3.05 1.51 -3.13
N PHE A 18 -3.46 2.32 -4.10
CA PHE A 18 -3.87 1.85 -5.43
C PHE A 18 -2.84 2.23 -6.49
N LEU A 19 -2.64 1.35 -7.48
CA LEU A 19 -1.87 1.66 -8.68
C LEU A 19 -2.79 1.74 -9.91
N VAL A 20 -2.62 2.79 -10.69
CA VAL A 20 -3.33 3.00 -11.95
C VAL A 20 -2.31 3.27 -13.04
N ASP A 21 -2.46 2.63 -14.20
CA ASP A 21 -1.60 2.92 -15.35
C ASP A 21 -1.72 4.40 -15.72
N LYS A 22 -0.59 5.05 -15.99
CA LYS A 22 -0.53 6.49 -16.25
C LYS A 22 -1.43 6.93 -17.41
N ALA A 23 -1.58 6.12 -18.46
CA ALA A 23 -2.46 6.42 -19.58
C ALA A 23 -3.94 6.38 -19.15
N LEU A 24 -4.32 5.42 -18.30
CA LEU A 24 -5.68 5.32 -17.75
C LEU A 24 -5.98 6.44 -16.75
N TYR A 25 -5.00 6.81 -15.92
CA TYR A 25 -5.12 7.96 -15.02
C TYR A 25 -5.32 9.27 -15.80
N ALA A 26 -4.55 9.49 -16.87
CA ALA A 26 -4.68 10.68 -17.71
C ALA A 26 -6.04 10.74 -18.45
N ALA A 27 -6.62 9.58 -18.77
CA ALA A 27 -7.96 9.48 -19.35
C ALA A 27 -9.09 9.75 -18.33
N ARG A 28 -8.77 9.96 -17.04
CA ARG A 28 -9.72 10.20 -15.96
C ARG A 28 -9.44 11.55 -15.27
N PRO A 29 -9.96 12.67 -15.83
CA PRO A 29 -9.78 14.00 -15.25
C PRO A 29 -10.24 14.10 -13.79
N ASP A 30 -11.25 13.33 -13.39
CA ASP A 30 -11.74 13.29 -12.03
C ASP A 30 -10.74 12.66 -11.05
N LEU A 31 -10.04 11.57 -11.45
CA LEU A 31 -8.91 11.04 -10.68
C LEU A 31 -7.78 12.06 -10.59
N ALA A 32 -7.47 12.73 -11.69
CA ALA A 32 -6.40 13.72 -11.75
C ALA A 32 -6.65 14.94 -10.85
N MET A 33 -7.88 15.43 -10.81
CA MET A 33 -8.25 16.65 -10.10
C MET A 33 -8.63 16.41 -8.64
N THR A 34 -9.17 15.23 -8.31
CA THR A 34 -9.77 14.98 -6.98
C THR A 34 -9.14 13.83 -6.21
N GLY A 35 -8.20 13.10 -6.81
CA GLY A 35 -7.57 11.93 -6.20
C GLY A 35 -8.51 10.72 -6.05
N ARG A 36 -9.75 10.79 -6.55
CA ARG A 36 -10.73 9.70 -6.51
C ARG A 36 -11.65 9.73 -7.73
N ALA A 37 -12.27 8.59 -8.02
CA ALA A 37 -13.31 8.52 -9.05
C ALA A 37 -14.55 9.26 -8.53
N LEU A 38 -15.05 10.24 -9.28
CA LEU A 38 -16.30 10.95 -8.94
C LEU A 38 -17.54 10.22 -9.48
N PHE A 39 -17.36 9.47 -10.56
CA PHE A 39 -18.37 8.64 -11.19
C PHE A 39 -17.73 7.37 -11.74
N GLY A 40 -18.55 6.34 -11.91
CA GLY A 40 -18.09 5.04 -12.41
C GLY A 40 -19.09 3.94 -12.09
N ALA A 41 -18.90 2.78 -12.72
CA ALA A 41 -19.60 1.57 -12.34
C ALA A 41 -19.12 1.10 -10.96
N ALA A 42 -19.98 0.35 -10.27
CA ALA A 42 -19.55 -0.42 -9.11
C ALA A 42 -18.37 -1.34 -9.48
N PRO A 43 -17.45 -1.64 -8.54
CA PRO A 43 -16.31 -2.49 -8.81
C PRO A 43 -16.77 -3.86 -9.33
N ALA A 44 -16.07 -4.38 -10.34
CA ALA A 44 -16.43 -5.63 -11.02
C ALA A 44 -16.35 -6.87 -10.11
N LYS A 45 -15.56 -6.79 -9.03
CA LYS A 45 -15.47 -7.78 -7.96
C LYS A 45 -15.68 -7.07 -6.61
N GLY A 46 -16.42 -7.72 -5.72
CA GLY A 46 -16.54 -7.28 -4.33
C GLY A 46 -15.27 -7.57 -3.53
N GLN A 47 -15.24 -7.16 -2.27
CA GLN A 47 -14.16 -7.51 -1.34
C GLN A 47 -14.27 -8.98 -0.92
N GLN A 48 -13.78 -9.89 -1.76
CA GLN A 48 -13.68 -11.32 -1.44
C GLN A 48 -12.20 -11.64 -1.19
N LEU A 49 -11.91 -12.14 0.01
CA LEU A 49 -10.55 -12.38 0.54
C LEU A 49 -9.71 -13.29 -0.36
N ASP A 50 -10.32 -14.26 -1.03
CA ASP A 50 -9.57 -15.44 -1.48
C ASP A 50 -8.88 -15.29 -2.85
N ASP A 51 -9.35 -14.40 -3.72
CA ASP A 51 -8.89 -14.36 -5.13
C ASP A 51 -7.64 -13.48 -5.34
N HIS A 52 -7.62 -12.28 -4.76
CA HIS A 52 -6.61 -11.26 -5.08
C HIS A 52 -5.53 -11.17 -3.99
N TYR A 53 -5.92 -11.21 -2.72
CA TYR A 53 -5.02 -11.07 -1.58
C TYR A 53 -3.90 -12.13 -1.58
N PHE A 54 -4.25 -13.39 -1.85
CA PHE A 54 -3.29 -14.50 -1.97
C PHE A 54 -2.81 -14.75 -3.41
N GLY A 55 -3.26 -13.94 -4.38
CA GLY A 55 -2.86 -14.04 -5.77
C GLY A 55 -1.42 -13.59 -6.00
N ALA A 56 -0.84 -13.97 -7.15
CA ALA A 56 0.45 -13.46 -7.56
C ALA A 56 0.38 -11.94 -7.86
N ILE A 57 1.36 -11.18 -7.37
CA ILE A 57 1.51 -9.76 -7.69
C ILE A 57 1.92 -9.63 -9.16
N PRO A 58 1.25 -8.81 -9.99
CA PRO A 58 1.64 -8.59 -11.37
C PRO A 58 3.10 -8.12 -11.51
N GLU A 59 3.82 -8.58 -12.53
CA GLU A 59 5.26 -8.31 -12.69
C GLU A 59 5.61 -6.81 -12.68
N ARG A 60 4.81 -5.98 -13.38
CA ARG A 60 4.98 -4.52 -13.39
C ARG A 60 4.82 -3.90 -12.00
N VAL A 61 3.92 -4.44 -11.19
CA VAL A 61 3.70 -3.98 -9.81
C VAL A 61 4.82 -4.45 -8.90
N SER A 62 5.26 -5.70 -9.06
CA SER A 62 6.40 -6.24 -8.32
C SER A 62 7.67 -5.44 -8.56
N ALA A 63 7.94 -5.04 -9.82
CA ALA A 63 9.04 -4.15 -10.16
C ALA A 63 8.92 -2.78 -9.47
N PHE A 64 7.73 -2.16 -9.50
CA PHE A 64 7.47 -0.92 -8.79
C PHE A 64 7.70 -1.04 -7.27
N MET A 65 7.17 -2.10 -6.64
CA MET A 65 7.32 -2.34 -5.21
C MET A 65 8.78 -2.54 -4.81
N LYS A 66 9.59 -3.17 -5.67
CA LYS A 66 11.03 -3.35 -5.46
C LYS A 66 11.76 -2.02 -5.54
N ASP A 67 11.45 -1.19 -6.53
CA ASP A 67 12.04 0.15 -6.65
C ASP A 67 11.65 1.03 -5.46
N PHE A 68 10.38 1.00 -5.05
CA PHE A 68 9.91 1.69 -3.85
C PHE A 68 10.68 1.25 -2.59
N GLU A 69 10.80 -0.06 -2.36
CA GLU A 69 11.51 -0.63 -1.22
C GLU A 69 12.97 -0.16 -1.18
N MET A 70 13.66 -0.20 -2.32
CA MET A 70 15.05 0.28 -2.42
C MET A 70 15.19 1.77 -2.09
N GLU A 71 14.27 2.62 -2.57
CA GLU A 71 14.30 4.04 -2.23
C GLU A 71 13.94 4.30 -0.76
N ALA A 72 12.98 3.56 -0.20
CA ALA A 72 12.61 3.63 1.21
C ALA A 72 13.81 3.25 2.12
N HIS A 73 14.54 2.20 1.77
CA HIS A 73 15.75 1.77 2.51
C HIS A 73 16.84 2.85 2.46
N LYS A 74 17.04 3.53 1.33
CA LYS A 74 17.99 4.66 1.23
C LYS A 74 17.60 5.83 2.15
N LEU A 75 16.32 5.99 2.43
CA LEU A 75 15.78 6.99 3.35
C LEU A 75 15.75 6.51 4.81
N GLY A 76 16.19 5.28 5.09
CA GLY A 76 16.18 4.70 6.44
C GLY A 76 14.83 4.15 6.89
N ILE A 77 13.87 3.97 5.98
CA ILE A 77 12.56 3.38 6.29
C ILE A 77 12.65 1.86 6.06
N PRO A 78 12.59 1.02 7.10
CA PRO A 78 12.83 -0.42 6.99
C PRO A 78 11.58 -1.18 6.52
N VAL A 79 11.16 -0.95 5.27
CA VAL A 79 10.03 -1.66 4.63
C VAL A 79 10.36 -3.14 4.51
N THR A 80 9.44 -4.01 4.97
CA THR A 80 9.62 -5.48 4.96
C THR A 80 8.46 -6.23 4.34
N THR A 81 7.23 -5.74 4.54
CA THR A 81 6.01 -6.42 4.08
C THR A 81 5.51 -5.77 2.81
N ARG A 82 5.07 -6.59 1.84
CA ARG A 82 4.33 -6.17 0.65
C ARG A 82 3.39 -7.27 0.18
N HIS A 83 2.15 -6.93 -0.15
CA HIS A 83 1.18 -7.87 -0.72
C HIS A 83 0.10 -7.16 -1.54
N ASN A 84 -0.69 -7.97 -2.24
CA ASN A 84 -1.97 -7.54 -2.77
C ASN A 84 -2.94 -7.30 -1.61
N GLU A 85 -3.83 -6.33 -1.78
CA GLU A 85 -4.99 -6.17 -0.90
C GLU A 85 -6.26 -6.75 -1.53
N VAL A 86 -7.40 -6.69 -0.86
CA VAL A 86 -8.63 -7.36 -1.34
C VAL A 86 -9.17 -6.72 -2.63
N ALA A 87 -9.09 -5.39 -2.78
CA ALA A 87 -9.61 -4.74 -3.98
C ALA A 87 -8.65 -4.84 -5.19
N PRO A 88 -9.18 -4.85 -6.43
CA PRO A 88 -8.34 -4.88 -7.62
C PRO A 88 -7.38 -3.70 -7.69
N ASN A 89 -6.10 -3.98 -7.97
CA ASN A 89 -5.01 -3.00 -7.99
C ASN A 89 -4.81 -2.24 -6.67
N GLN A 90 -5.30 -2.78 -5.54
CA GLN A 90 -4.95 -2.35 -4.19
C GLN A 90 -3.79 -3.20 -3.69
N PHE A 91 -2.87 -2.56 -2.99
CA PHE A 91 -1.66 -3.17 -2.46
C PHE A 91 -1.34 -2.58 -1.09
N GLU A 92 -0.52 -3.28 -0.33
CA GLU A 92 -0.02 -2.83 0.96
C GLU A 92 1.50 -2.90 1.00
N LEU A 93 2.10 -2.00 1.80
CA LEU A 93 3.42 -2.18 2.37
C LEU A 93 3.46 -1.77 3.84
N ALA A 94 4.37 -2.38 4.60
CA ALA A 94 4.60 -2.04 6.00
C ALA A 94 6.09 -2.17 6.39
N PRO A 95 6.63 -1.25 7.21
CA PRO A 95 7.95 -1.39 7.80
C PRO A 95 7.93 -2.12 9.14
N VAL A 96 9.12 -2.39 9.65
CA VAL A 96 9.29 -2.74 11.07
C VAL A 96 8.83 -1.58 11.95
N PHE A 97 8.20 -1.88 13.09
CA PHE A 97 7.80 -0.86 14.06
C PHE A 97 9.02 -0.14 14.65
N GLU A 98 8.84 1.13 15.02
CA GLU A 98 9.89 1.95 15.64
C GLU A 98 9.34 2.70 16.87
N GLU A 99 10.21 3.35 17.65
CA GLU A 99 9.79 4.22 18.77
C GLU A 99 8.96 5.40 18.22
N ALA A 100 7.78 5.63 18.81
CA ALA A 100 6.76 6.56 18.28
C ALA A 100 7.05 8.04 18.53
#